data_AF-A0A955PFF4-F1
#
_entry.id   AF-A0A955PFF4-F1
#
_cell.length_a   1.000
_cell.length_b   1.000
_cell.length_c   1.000
_cell.angle_alpha   90.00
_cell.angle_beta   90.00
_cell.angle_gamma   90.00
#
_symmetry.space_group_name_H-M   'P 1'
#
loop_
_entity.id
_entity.type
_entity.pdbx_description
1 polymer ?
#
loop_
_entity_poly.entity_id
_entity_poly.type
_entity_poly.pdbx_seq_one_letter_code
_entity_poly.pdbx_strand_id
1 'polypeptide(L)'
;MKVLAIGAHPDDVELFMAGTLALLKDKGWEVAIGVMAKGDKGSMELSRRDIAKVRHEEAKKGAELLGAEIYFMGQDDLQIDIDPKSRQVTTEVVRKARPDLVITHPSSDYMTDHEFTSRLVRDACFAAS
;
A
#
# COMPACT_ATOMS: atom_id res chain seq x y z
N MET A 1 -7.94 11.36 14.31
CA MET A 1 -7.43 11.56 12.93
C MET A 1 -7.02 10.21 12.37
N LYS A 2 -7.03 10.06 11.06
CA LYS A 2 -6.74 8.80 10.36
C LYS A 2 -5.59 9.00 9.38
N VAL A 3 -4.63 8.09 9.40
CA VAL A 3 -3.55 8.03 8.40
C VAL A 3 -3.70 6.77 7.56
N LEU A 4 -3.55 6.93 6.25
CA LEU A 4 -3.47 5.83 5.28
C LEU A 4 -2.08 5.84 4.63
N ALA A 5 -1.30 4.79 4.84
CA ALA A 5 -0.06 4.56 4.13
C ALA A 5 -0.29 3.60 2.96
N ILE A 6 0.15 3.94 1.76
CA ILE A 6 0.03 3.07 0.59
C ILE A 6 1.41 2.77 0.01
N GLY A 7 1.78 1.50 0.00
CA GLY A 7 2.98 0.96 -0.67
C GLY A 7 2.64 0.25 -1.97
N ALA A 8 3.65 0.09 -2.82
CA ALA A 8 3.54 -0.65 -4.07
C ALA A 8 3.55 -2.15 -3.79
N HIS A 9 4.53 -2.63 -3.02
CA HIS A 9 4.76 -4.05 -2.73
C HIS A 9 4.58 -4.38 -1.25
N PRO A 10 4.40 -5.68 -0.90
CA PRO A 10 4.25 -6.09 0.50
C PRO A 10 5.57 -6.02 1.29
N ASP A 11 5.93 -4.85 1.82
CA ASP A 11 7.07 -4.55 2.70
C ASP A 11 7.38 -3.05 2.70
N ASP A 12 7.01 -2.35 1.63
CA ASP A 12 7.28 -0.92 1.45
C ASP A 12 6.85 -0.07 2.65
N VAL A 13 5.67 -0.34 3.21
CA VAL A 13 5.15 0.45 4.34
C VAL A 13 5.97 0.17 5.60
N GLU A 14 6.32 -1.09 5.85
CA GLU A 14 7.20 -1.51 6.92
C GLU A 14 8.59 -0.86 6.82
N LEU A 15 9.18 -0.86 5.61
CA LEU A 15 10.52 -0.36 5.35
C LEU A 15 10.61 1.17 5.41
N PHE A 16 9.64 1.87 4.81
CA PHE A 16 9.74 3.31 4.60
C PHE A 16 8.95 4.14 5.61
N MET A 17 7.91 3.58 6.24
CA MET A 17 6.89 4.38 6.92
C MET A 17 6.53 3.89 8.32
N ALA A 18 6.87 2.66 8.72
CA ALA A 18 6.40 2.07 9.98
C ALA A 18 6.76 2.89 11.22
N GLY A 19 7.98 3.45 11.29
CA GLY A 19 8.38 4.30 12.43
C GLY A 19 7.48 5.52 12.59
N THR A 20 7.15 6.20 11.48
CA THR A 20 6.22 7.34 11.49
C THR A 20 4.81 6.90 11.86
N LEU A 21 4.33 5.78 11.32
CA LEU A 21 2.99 5.29 11.62
C LEU A 21 2.86 4.86 13.09
N ALA A 22 3.89 4.25 13.68
CA ALA A 22 3.91 3.93 15.11
C ALA A 22 3.83 5.19 15.98
N LEU A 23 4.58 6.24 15.63
CA LEU A 23 4.50 7.53 16.34
C LEU A 23 3.12 8.20 16.20
N LEU A 24 2.45 8.05 15.06
CA LEU A 24 1.07 8.53 14.88
C LEU A 24 0.07 7.70 15.69
N LYS A 25 0.26 6.38 15.73
CA LYS A 25 -0.53 5.47 16.57
C LYS A 25 -0.42 5.84 18.05
N ASP A 26 0.79 6.11 18.55
CA ASP A 26 1.04 6.56 19.93
C ASP A 26 0.37 7.90 20.25
N LYS A 27 0.15 8.74 19.23
CA LYS A 27 -0.62 9.99 19.33
C LYS A 27 -2.14 9.79 19.23
N GLY A 28 -2.62 8.54 19.16
CA GLY A 28 -4.03 8.20 19.09
C GLY A 28 -4.63 8.28 17.68
N TRP A 29 -3.83 8.27 16.63
CA TRP A 29 -4.34 8.20 15.26
C TRP A 29 -4.74 6.78 14.90
N GLU A 30 -5.82 6.64 14.12
CA GLU A 30 -6.14 5.38 13.45
C GLU A 30 -5.20 5.22 12.25
N VAL A 31 -4.66 4.01 12.09
CA VAL A 31 -3.69 3.68 11.03
C VAL A 31 -4.31 2.65 10.10
N ALA A 32 -4.22 2.92 8.80
CA ALA A 32 -4.56 1.98 7.74
C ALA A 32 -3.39 1.84 6.76
N ILE A 33 -3.27 0.67 6.15
CA ILE A 33 -2.23 0.30 5.19
C ILE A 33 -2.91 -0.16 3.89
N GLY A 34 -2.42 0.30 2.74
CA GLY A 34 -2.78 -0.21 1.42
C GLY A 34 -1.56 -0.80 0.71
N VAL A 35 -1.75 -1.94 0.06
CA VAL A 35 -0.70 -2.60 -0.75
C VAL A 35 -1.22 -2.81 -2.16
N MET A 36 -0.52 -2.27 -3.16
CA MET A 36 -0.95 -2.32 -4.57
C MET A 36 -0.80 -3.71 -5.16
N ALA A 37 0.41 -4.24 -5.13
CA ALA A 37 0.81 -5.49 -5.77
C ALA A 37 0.93 -6.65 -4.77
N LYS A 38 0.85 -7.87 -5.30
CA LYS A 38 0.85 -9.11 -4.52
C LYS A 38 2.22 -9.53 -3.98
N GLY A 39 3.32 -8.96 -4.47
CA GLY A 39 4.65 -9.48 -4.18
C GLY A 39 4.95 -10.79 -4.93
N ASP A 40 4.24 -11.07 -6.01
CA ASP A 40 4.23 -12.36 -6.69
C ASP A 40 5.50 -12.64 -7.54
N LYS A 41 6.44 -11.70 -7.62
CA LYS A 41 7.77 -11.88 -8.24
C LYS A 41 8.92 -11.77 -7.23
N GLY A 42 8.62 -11.67 -5.93
CA GLY A 42 9.59 -11.48 -4.85
C GLY A 42 10.36 -12.74 -4.41
N SER A 43 10.49 -13.77 -5.25
CA SER A 43 11.25 -14.99 -4.91
C SER A 43 11.92 -15.60 -6.14
N MET A 44 13.12 -16.13 -5.92
CA MET A 44 13.87 -16.91 -6.92
C MET A 44 13.60 -18.42 -6.84
N GLU A 45 12.89 -18.87 -5.79
CA GLU A 45 12.70 -20.29 -5.48
C GLU A 45 11.23 -20.71 -5.55
N LEU A 46 10.33 -19.86 -5.04
CA LEU A 46 8.91 -20.15 -4.96
C LEU A 46 8.17 -19.75 -6.26
N SER A 47 7.09 -20.46 -6.56
CA SER A 47 6.19 -20.09 -7.66
C SER A 47 5.51 -18.74 -7.37
N ARG A 48 5.11 -18.00 -8.42
CA ARG A 48 4.39 -16.71 -8.28
C ARG A 48 3.19 -16.81 -7.33
N ARG A 49 2.44 -17.91 -7.42
CA ARG A 49 1.28 -18.17 -6.56
C ARG A 49 1.67 -18.37 -5.10
N ASP A 50 2.75 -19.08 -4.84
CA ASP A 50 3.12 -19.46 -3.47
C ASP A 50 3.83 -18.31 -2.76
N ILE A 51 4.72 -17.57 -3.44
CA ILE A 51 5.32 -16.36 -2.86
C ILE A 51 4.27 -15.29 -2.57
N ALA A 52 3.29 -15.08 -3.45
CA ALA A 52 2.21 -14.13 -3.20
C ALA A 52 1.43 -14.44 -1.92
N LYS A 53 1.16 -15.73 -1.64
CA LYS A 53 0.48 -16.12 -0.38
C LYS A 53 1.35 -15.84 0.84
N VAL A 54 2.63 -16.15 0.77
CA VAL A 54 3.58 -15.90 1.86
C VAL A 54 3.62 -14.41 2.17
N ARG A 55 3.85 -13.57 1.16
CA ARG A 55 3.94 -12.11 1.31
C ARG A 55 2.63 -11.47 1.75
N HIS A 56 1.48 -12.02 1.32
CA HIS A 56 0.16 -11.59 1.80
C HIS A 56 0.00 -11.81 3.31
N GLU A 57 0.42 -12.96 3.82
CA GLU A 57 0.36 -13.26 5.26
C GLU A 57 1.42 -12.50 6.06
N GLU A 58 2.59 -12.22 5.49
CA GLU A 58 3.61 -11.35 6.09
C GLU A 58 3.09 -9.92 6.27
N ALA A 59 2.52 -9.32 5.21
CA ALA A 59 1.96 -7.96 5.27
C ALA A 59 0.80 -7.86 6.27
N LYS A 60 -0.07 -8.88 6.36
CA LYS A 60 -1.10 -8.94 7.40
C LYS A 60 -0.52 -8.91 8.80
N LYS A 61 0.51 -9.72 9.07
CA LYS A 61 1.17 -9.75 10.37
C LYS A 61 1.87 -8.42 10.69
N GLY A 62 2.50 -7.79 9.69
CA GLY A 62 3.07 -6.44 9.82
C GLY A 62 2.02 -5.41 10.24
N ALA A 63 0.88 -5.39 9.56
CA ALA A 63 -0.24 -4.53 9.92
C ALA A 63 -0.82 -4.83 11.31
N GLU A 64 -0.96 -6.11 11.68
CA GLU A 64 -1.44 -6.53 12.99
C GLU A 64 -0.52 -6.04 14.12
N LEU A 65 0.80 -6.14 13.94
CA LEU A 65 1.78 -5.63 14.90
C LEU A 65 1.65 -4.13 15.14
N LEU A 66 1.28 -3.36 14.11
CA LEU A 66 1.02 -1.92 14.20
C LEU A 66 -0.39 -1.58 14.69
N GLY A 67 -1.28 -2.57 14.80
CA GLY A 67 -2.70 -2.39 15.05
C GLY A 67 -3.38 -1.57 13.93
N ALA A 68 -3.01 -1.83 12.68
CA ALA A 68 -3.51 -1.16 11.49
C ALA A 68 -4.50 -2.04 10.70
N GLU A 69 -5.50 -1.42 10.08
CA GLU A 69 -6.32 -2.07 9.05
C GLU A 69 -5.52 -2.19 7.75
N ILE A 70 -5.68 -3.27 6.99
CA ILE A 70 -4.94 -3.50 5.74
C ILE A 70 -5.85 -3.76 4.55
N TYR A 71 -5.53 -3.12 3.41
CA TYR A 71 -6.22 -3.26 2.13
C TYR A 71 -5.27 -3.77 1.05
N PHE A 72 -5.69 -4.80 0.31
CA PHE A 72 -4.95 -5.35 -0.81
C PHE A 72 -5.66 -5.03 -2.13
N MET A 73 -4.95 -4.46 -3.09
CA MET A 73 -5.52 -4.02 -4.38
C MET A 73 -5.28 -5.03 -5.52
N GLY A 74 -4.34 -5.97 -5.32
CA GLY A 74 -4.27 -7.21 -6.09
C GLY A 74 -3.66 -7.10 -7.48
N GLN A 75 -2.81 -6.10 -7.73
CA GLN A 75 -1.99 -6.04 -8.93
C GLN A 75 -0.86 -7.08 -8.88
N ASP A 76 -0.28 -7.41 -10.02
CA ASP A 76 0.92 -8.24 -10.08
C ASP A 76 2.17 -7.33 -10.01
N ASP A 77 3.26 -7.83 -9.46
CA ASP A 77 4.52 -7.08 -9.39
C ASP A 77 5.00 -6.70 -10.79
N LEU A 78 5.57 -5.50 -10.93
CA LEU A 78 6.04 -4.91 -12.19
C LEU A 78 4.92 -4.75 -13.24
N GLN A 79 3.68 -4.73 -12.80
CA GLN A 79 2.48 -4.56 -13.62
C GLN A 79 1.50 -3.57 -12.99
N ILE A 80 1.96 -2.75 -12.03
CA ILE A 80 1.16 -1.60 -11.61
C ILE A 80 1.04 -0.67 -12.82
N ASP A 81 -0.16 -0.20 -13.12
CA ASP A 81 -0.38 0.70 -14.26
C ASP A 81 -1.45 1.74 -13.95
N ILE A 82 -1.44 2.82 -14.74
CA ILE A 82 -2.38 3.93 -14.64
C ILE A 82 -3.54 3.69 -15.60
N ASP A 83 -4.41 2.78 -15.20
CA ASP A 83 -5.62 2.41 -15.94
C ASP A 83 -6.90 2.73 -15.12
N PRO A 84 -8.09 2.71 -15.76
CA PRO A 84 -9.35 2.99 -15.06
C PRO A 84 -9.65 2.08 -13.86
N LYS A 85 -9.31 0.79 -13.93
CA LYS A 85 -9.52 -0.18 -12.85
C LYS A 85 -8.59 0.13 -11.68
N SER A 86 -7.31 0.38 -11.95
CA SER A 86 -6.32 0.75 -10.92
C SER A 86 -6.71 2.04 -10.21
N ARG A 87 -7.17 3.06 -10.97
CA ARG A 87 -7.70 4.31 -10.39
C ARG A 87 -8.94 4.07 -9.53
N GLN A 88 -9.88 3.25 -10.01
CA GLN A 88 -11.10 2.91 -9.27
C GLN A 88 -10.77 2.23 -7.94
N VAL A 89 -9.98 1.14 -7.98
CA VAL A 89 -9.65 0.35 -6.79
C VAL A 89 -8.90 1.21 -5.76
N THR A 90 -7.94 2.03 -6.20
CA THR A 90 -7.21 2.94 -5.30
C THR A 90 -8.16 3.97 -4.67
N THR A 91 -9.07 4.54 -5.46
CA THR A 91 -10.07 5.51 -4.96
C THR A 91 -11.02 4.86 -3.95
N GLU A 92 -11.44 3.61 -4.18
CA GLU A 92 -12.27 2.87 -3.23
C GLU A 92 -11.55 2.63 -1.89
N VAL A 93 -10.25 2.32 -1.91
CA VAL A 93 -9.44 2.17 -0.69
C VAL A 93 -9.38 3.51 0.07
N VAL A 94 -9.09 4.61 -0.60
CA VAL A 94 -9.07 5.95 0.03
C VAL A 94 -10.44 6.29 0.64
N ARG A 95 -11.54 6.03 -0.08
CA ARG A 95 -12.91 6.26 0.42
C ARG A 95 -13.28 5.38 1.62
N LYS A 96 -12.83 4.13 1.66
CA LYS A 96 -13.06 3.21 2.80
C LYS A 96 -12.29 3.67 4.04
N ALA A 97 -11.01 4.00 3.86
CA ALA A 97 -10.15 4.43 4.96
C ALA A 97 -10.52 5.82 5.51
N ARG A 98 -11.08 6.72 4.68
CA ARG A 98 -11.39 8.11 5.00
C ARG A 98 -10.23 8.84 5.72
N PRO A 99 -9.03 8.88 5.12
CA PRO A 99 -7.85 9.43 5.78
C PRO A 99 -7.89 10.97 5.88
N ASP A 100 -7.30 11.49 6.95
CA ASP A 100 -6.92 12.91 7.07
C ASP A 100 -5.52 13.16 6.48
N LEU A 101 -4.66 12.13 6.49
CA LEU A 101 -3.30 12.14 5.95
C LEU A 101 -3.06 10.87 5.10
N VAL A 102 -2.50 11.05 3.91
CA VAL A 102 -2.04 9.94 3.07
C VAL A 102 -0.53 10.01 2.91
N ILE A 103 0.15 8.88 3.12
CA ILE A 103 1.60 8.72 2.93
C ILE A 103 1.82 7.66 1.84
N THR A 104 2.70 7.93 0.89
CA THR A 104 3.03 6.99 -0.19
C THR A 104 4.42 7.31 -0.77
N HIS A 105 4.80 6.57 -1.82
CA HIS A 105 6.06 6.70 -2.55
C HIS A 105 6.31 8.10 -3.15
N PRO A 106 7.59 8.50 -3.32
CA PRO A 106 7.93 9.72 -4.05
C PRO A 106 7.47 9.62 -5.52
N SER A 107 7.28 10.77 -6.17
CA SER A 107 6.84 10.82 -7.57
C SER A 107 7.95 10.51 -8.58
N SER A 108 9.20 10.42 -8.13
CA SER A 108 10.35 9.99 -8.92
C SER A 108 11.17 9.04 -8.08
N ASP A 109 11.39 7.84 -8.61
CA ASP A 109 12.00 6.71 -7.92
C ASP A 109 12.82 5.87 -8.92
N TYR A 110 13.64 4.94 -8.45
CA TYR A 110 14.34 4.02 -9.35
C TYR A 110 13.39 2.95 -9.92
N MET A 111 12.24 2.74 -9.28
CA MET A 111 11.27 1.71 -9.63
C MET A 111 9.94 2.29 -10.12
N THR A 112 9.52 1.89 -11.33
CA THR A 112 8.30 2.40 -11.97
C THR A 112 7.02 2.06 -11.20
N ASP A 113 6.94 0.90 -10.54
CA ASP A 113 5.80 0.53 -9.69
C ASP A 113 5.59 1.55 -8.55
N HIS A 114 6.67 2.10 -7.97
CA HIS A 114 6.60 3.13 -6.93
C HIS A 114 6.06 4.44 -7.49
N GLU A 115 6.56 4.86 -8.66
CA GLU A 115 6.12 6.10 -9.32
C GLU A 115 4.65 6.03 -9.73
N PHE A 116 4.19 4.89 -10.27
CA PHE A 116 2.80 4.67 -10.62
C PHE A 116 1.90 4.59 -9.40
N THR A 117 2.36 3.95 -8.32
CA THR A 117 1.67 3.97 -7.01
C THR A 117 1.48 5.41 -6.52
N SER A 118 2.54 6.22 -6.51
CA SER A 118 2.48 7.63 -6.11
C SER A 118 1.44 8.42 -6.93
N ARG A 119 1.43 8.22 -8.25
CA ARG A 119 0.47 8.88 -9.14
C ARG A 119 -0.96 8.40 -8.93
N LEU A 120 -1.20 7.10 -8.79
CA LEU A 120 -2.53 6.53 -8.50
C LEU A 120 -3.08 7.05 -7.17
N VAL A 121 -2.25 7.10 -6.13
CA VAL A 121 -2.63 7.60 -4.82
C VAL A 121 -3.00 9.09 -4.87
N ARG A 122 -2.21 9.91 -5.58
CA ARG A 122 -2.52 11.33 -5.78
C ARG A 122 -3.86 11.52 -6.50
N ASP A 123 -4.08 10.78 -7.59
CA ASP A 123 -5.34 10.82 -8.34
C ASP A 123 -6.53 10.38 -7.47
N ALA A 124 -6.34 9.34 -6.65
CA ALA A 124 -7.36 8.82 -5.75
C ALA A 124 -7.72 9.81 -4.64
N CYS A 125 -6.75 10.55 -4.09
CA CYS A 125 -7.02 11.59 -3.10
C CYS A 125 -7.94 12.68 -3.67
N PHE A 126 -7.69 13.12 -4.91
CA PHE A 126 -8.57 14.08 -5.60
C PHE A 126 -9.95 13.49 -5.89
N ALA A 127 -10.02 12.24 -6.35
CA ALA A 127 -11.29 11.61 -6.73
C ALA A 127 -12.15 11.14 -5.53
N ALA A 128 -11.54 10.97 -4.36
CA ALA A 128 -12.21 10.62 -3.12
C ALA A 128 -12.74 11.82 -2.33
N SER A 129 -12.37 13.04 -2.76
CA SER A 129 -12.82 14.32 -2.19
C SER A 129 -14.31 14.58 -2.42
#